data_AF-A0A971QI51-F1
#
_entry.id   AF-A0A971QI51-F1
#
_cell.length_a   1.000
_cell.length_b   1.000
_cell.length_c   1.000
_cell.angle_alpha   90.00
_cell.angle_beta   90.00
_cell.angle_gamma   90.00
#
_symmetry.space_group_name_H-M   'P 1'
#
loop_
_entity.id
_entity.type
_entity.pdbx_description
1 polymer ?
#
loop_
_entity_poly.entity_id
_entity_poly.type
_entity_poly.pdbx_seq_one_letter_code
_entity_poly.pdbx_strand_id
1 'polypeptide(L)'
;MKKPIERTVIERLRASMRMAKVAEYRLGHDLGEKWAKRSAEASELQALEEFRDELEDQPQYDWDEFFEWDEPKVWGPDEDLFFAMHPEADKDRRAAEDFWECAAGDALRQSLYRGVFLKGFAEGAIAVWDSVQDKL
;
A
#
# COMPACT_ATOMS: atom_id res chain seq x y z
N MET A 1 -19.75 -2.46 40.30
CA MET A 1 -18.40 -2.69 39.72
C MET A 1 -18.54 -3.57 38.49
N LYS A 2 -18.38 -3.02 37.27
CA LYS A 2 -18.40 -3.74 35.97
C LYS A 2 -17.10 -3.58 35.14
N LYS A 3 -16.03 -3.04 35.74
CA LYS A 3 -14.79 -2.60 35.08
C LYS A 3 -13.76 -3.69 34.64
N PRO A 4 -13.71 -4.93 35.17
CA PRO A 4 -12.63 -5.87 34.80
C PRO A 4 -12.79 -6.53 33.42
N ILE A 5 -14.03 -6.89 33.04
CA ILE A 5 -14.32 -7.64 31.81
C ILE A 5 -14.24 -6.75 30.57
N GLU A 6 -14.72 -5.51 30.68
CA GLU A 6 -14.65 -4.53 29.58
C GLU A 6 -13.19 -4.21 29.22
N ARG A 7 -12.30 -4.09 30.23
CA ARG A 7 -10.87 -3.85 30.01
C ARG A 7 -10.17 -5.01 29.30
N THR A 8 -10.45 -6.25 29.71
CA THR A 8 -9.86 -7.45 29.07
C THR A 8 -10.39 -7.68 27.65
N VAL A 9 -11.66 -7.37 27.38
CA VAL A 9 -12.21 -7.44 26.02
C VAL A 9 -11.56 -6.40 25.10
N ILE A 10 -11.39 -5.16 25.56
CA ILE A 10 -10.72 -4.09 24.79
C ILE A 10 -9.28 -4.47 24.46
N GLU A 11 -8.52 -5.00 25.44
CA GLU A 11 -7.13 -5.41 25.24
C GLU A 11 -7.03 -6.54 24.21
N ARG A 12 -7.91 -7.55 24.29
CA ARG A 12 -7.98 -8.64 23.31
C ARG A 12 -8.30 -8.12 21.90
N LEU A 13 -9.28 -7.22 21.76
CA LEU A 13 -9.67 -6.68 20.46
C LEU A 13 -8.54 -5.83 19.85
N ARG A 14 -7.86 -4.99 20.65
CA ARG A 14 -6.68 -4.25 20.20
C ARG A 14 -5.56 -5.16 19.70
N ALA A 15 -5.30 -6.26 20.40
CA ALA A 15 -4.32 -7.26 19.96
C ALA A 15 -4.75 -7.91 18.62
N SER A 16 -6.01 -8.30 18.50
CA SER A 16 -6.57 -8.87 17.27
C SER A 16 -6.48 -7.90 16.09
N MET A 17 -6.78 -6.62 16.30
CA MET A 17 -6.66 -5.57 15.26
C MET A 17 -5.22 -5.40 14.80
N ARG A 18 -4.25 -5.39 15.73
CA ARG A 18 -2.82 -5.33 15.37
C ARG A 18 -2.39 -6.53 14.55
N MET A 19 -2.82 -7.74 14.92
CA MET A 19 -2.51 -8.94 14.15
C MET A 19 -3.12 -8.90 12.75
N ALA A 20 -4.34 -8.39 12.62
CA ALA A 20 -4.98 -8.22 11.31
C ALA A 20 -4.19 -7.22 10.45
N LYS A 21 -3.81 -6.04 10.98
CA LYS A 21 -2.96 -5.08 10.26
C LYS A 21 -1.64 -5.69 9.79
N VAL A 22 -0.96 -6.46 10.64
CA VAL A 22 0.29 -7.16 10.25
C VAL A 22 0.05 -8.18 9.14
N ALA A 23 -1.07 -8.90 9.16
CA ALA A 23 -1.42 -9.86 8.12
C ALA A 23 -1.71 -9.16 6.78
N GLU A 24 -2.43 -8.03 6.80
CA GLU A 24 -2.71 -7.21 5.61
C GLU A 24 -1.44 -6.64 4.99
N TYR A 25 -0.56 -6.08 5.82
CA TYR A 25 0.74 -5.59 5.36
C TYR A 25 1.55 -6.68 4.67
N ARG A 26 1.66 -7.87 5.30
CA ARG A 26 2.40 -9.01 4.71
C ARG A 26 1.79 -9.50 3.41
N LEU A 27 0.46 -9.59 3.35
CA LEU A 27 -0.24 -9.98 2.13
C LEU A 27 0.03 -8.99 1.00
N GLY A 28 -0.07 -7.68 1.30
CA GLY A 28 0.30 -6.62 0.36
C GLY A 28 1.74 -6.78 -0.12
N HIS A 29 2.68 -6.91 0.82
CA HIS A 29 4.11 -7.06 0.54
C HIS A 29 4.43 -8.25 -0.36
N ASP A 30 3.90 -9.43 -0.05
CA ASP A 30 4.10 -10.63 -0.86
C ASP A 30 3.54 -10.45 -2.29
N LEU A 31 2.43 -9.74 -2.44
CA LEU A 31 1.83 -9.44 -3.75
C LEU A 31 2.64 -8.37 -4.51
N GLY A 32 3.13 -7.35 -3.82
CA GLY A 32 4.00 -6.31 -4.38
C GLY A 32 5.30 -6.90 -4.93
N GLU A 33 5.98 -7.73 -4.14
CA GLU A 33 7.17 -8.45 -4.61
C GLU A 33 6.86 -9.30 -5.84
N LYS A 34 5.72 -10.02 -5.81
CA LYS A 34 5.32 -10.92 -6.89
C LYS A 34 5.01 -10.16 -8.18
N TRP A 35 4.34 -9.01 -8.07
CA TRP A 35 4.08 -8.12 -9.19
C TRP A 35 5.40 -7.59 -9.77
N ALA A 36 6.27 -7.04 -8.92
CA ALA A 36 7.58 -6.51 -9.31
C ALA A 36 8.43 -7.54 -10.07
N LYS A 37 8.47 -8.79 -9.59
CA LYS A 37 9.26 -9.88 -10.20
C LYS A 37 8.72 -10.40 -11.54
N ARG A 38 7.45 -10.17 -11.86
CA ARG A 38 6.77 -10.86 -12.98
C ARG A 38 6.25 -9.95 -14.06
N SER A 39 5.84 -8.75 -13.68
CA SER A 39 4.98 -7.91 -14.50
C SER A 39 5.39 -6.46 -14.50
N ALA A 40 6.04 -5.98 -13.44
CA ALA A 40 6.45 -4.58 -13.40
C ALA A 40 7.53 -4.26 -14.43
N GLU A 41 7.40 -3.11 -15.05
CA GLU A 41 8.44 -2.46 -15.84
C GLU A 41 9.40 -1.70 -14.93
N ALA A 42 10.66 -1.55 -15.37
CA ALA A 42 11.67 -0.82 -14.59
C ALA A 42 11.24 0.64 -14.31
N SER A 43 10.53 1.28 -15.25
CA SER A 43 10.01 2.64 -15.09
C SER A 43 8.93 2.73 -14.01
N GLU A 44 8.07 1.72 -13.85
CA GLU A 44 7.05 1.71 -12.80
C GLU A 44 7.70 1.58 -11.42
N LEU A 45 8.72 0.72 -11.30
CA LEU A 45 9.46 0.54 -10.05
C LEU A 45 10.28 1.77 -9.67
N GLN A 46 10.94 2.40 -10.64
CA GLN A 46 11.65 3.65 -10.44
C GLN A 46 10.67 4.78 -10.04
N ALA A 47 9.55 4.93 -10.74
CA ALA A 47 8.56 5.94 -10.40
C ALA A 47 7.99 5.75 -8.99
N LEU A 48 7.82 4.49 -8.55
CA LEU A 48 7.38 4.16 -7.20
C LEU A 48 8.42 4.54 -6.12
N GLU A 49 9.71 4.31 -6.39
CA GLU A 49 10.82 4.75 -5.53
C GLU A 49 10.88 6.28 -5.46
N GLU A 50 10.85 6.97 -6.60
CA GLU A 50 10.84 8.44 -6.67
C GLU A 50 9.65 9.02 -5.91
N PHE A 51 8.47 8.42 -6.05
CA PHE A 51 7.28 8.83 -5.32
C PHE A 51 7.42 8.67 -3.80
N ARG A 52 8.06 7.59 -3.32
CA ARG A 52 8.38 7.43 -1.90
C ARG A 52 9.31 8.56 -1.44
N ASP A 53 10.39 8.78 -2.15
CA ASP A 53 11.41 9.75 -1.78
C ASP A 53 10.84 11.19 -1.76
N GLU A 54 9.98 11.53 -2.74
CA GLU A 54 9.26 12.81 -2.78
C GLU A 54 8.32 13.03 -1.58
N LEU A 55 7.73 11.96 -1.03
CA LEU A 55 6.92 12.03 0.18
C LEU A 55 7.81 12.15 1.42
N GLU A 56 8.91 11.40 1.51
CA GLU A 56 9.83 11.48 2.65
C GLU A 56 10.52 12.86 2.77
N ASP A 57 10.72 13.56 1.66
CA ASP A 57 11.27 14.91 1.63
C ASP A 57 10.27 16.01 2.10
N GLN A 58 8.98 15.67 2.27
CA GLN A 58 7.96 16.63 2.69
C GLN A 58 7.90 16.78 4.22
N PRO A 59 7.95 18.03 4.75
CA PRO A 59 8.02 18.27 6.19
C PRO A 59 6.70 18.04 6.96
N GLN A 60 5.59 17.80 6.25
CA GLN A 60 4.24 17.74 6.85
C GLN A 60 3.48 16.46 6.49
N TYR A 61 4.05 15.60 5.66
CA TYR A 61 3.38 14.44 5.11
C TYR A 61 4.41 13.47 4.59
N ASP A 62 4.55 12.31 5.24
CA ASP A 62 5.55 11.31 4.88
C ASP A 62 4.91 10.07 4.23
N TRP A 63 5.77 9.12 3.86
CA TRP A 63 5.37 7.84 3.27
C TRP A 63 4.39 7.06 4.13
N ASP A 64 4.55 7.09 5.46
CA ASP A 64 3.70 6.36 6.38
C ASP A 64 2.31 7.02 6.46
N GLU A 65 2.29 8.35 6.59
CA GLU A 65 1.06 9.14 6.64
C GLU A 65 0.25 9.01 5.34
N PHE A 66 0.91 8.79 4.19
CA PHE A 66 0.23 8.60 2.92
C PHE A 66 -0.80 7.46 2.92
N PHE A 67 -0.49 6.39 3.63
CA PHE A 67 -1.37 5.22 3.73
C PHE A 67 -2.30 5.24 4.94
N GLU A 68 -2.16 6.21 5.85
CA GLU A 68 -3.00 6.35 7.04
C GLU A 68 -4.23 7.24 6.81
N TRP A 69 -4.37 7.86 5.64
CA TRP A 69 -5.40 8.88 5.41
C TRP A 69 -6.84 8.35 5.41
N ASP A 70 -7.62 8.91 6.34
CA ASP A 70 -9.09 8.78 6.47
C ASP A 70 -9.86 10.01 5.94
N GLU A 71 -9.17 11.03 5.40
CA GLU A 71 -9.81 12.25 4.90
C GLU A 71 -10.52 12.04 3.55
N PRO A 72 -11.65 12.72 3.29
CA PRO A 72 -12.38 12.61 2.03
C PRO A 72 -11.60 13.30 0.89
N LYS A 73 -10.72 12.53 0.26
CA LYS A 73 -10.10 12.90 -1.01
C LYS A 73 -11.03 12.67 -2.20
N VAL A 74 -10.69 13.32 -3.30
CA VAL A 74 -11.27 13.02 -4.62
C VAL A 74 -10.85 11.62 -5.10
N TRP A 75 -9.69 11.13 -4.65
CA TRP A 75 -9.06 9.87 -5.07
C TRP A 75 -8.59 9.04 -3.86
N GLY A 76 -8.70 7.73 -3.94
CA GLY A 76 -8.19 6.81 -2.92
C GLY A 76 -6.67 6.63 -3.00
N PRO A 77 -6.01 6.13 -1.93
CA PRO A 77 -4.57 5.86 -1.94
C PRO A 77 -4.17 4.83 -3.02
N ASP A 78 -5.07 3.94 -3.41
CA ASP A 78 -4.87 3.01 -4.53
C ASP A 78 -4.80 3.72 -5.88
N GLU A 79 -5.65 4.72 -6.10
CA GLU A 79 -5.65 5.52 -7.33
C GLU A 79 -4.43 6.45 -7.35
N ASP A 80 -4.14 7.15 -6.25
CA ASP A 80 -2.97 8.03 -6.13
C ASP A 80 -1.66 7.24 -6.38
N LEU A 81 -1.53 6.04 -5.79
CA LEU A 81 -0.37 5.19 -5.99
C LEU A 81 -0.26 4.70 -7.43
N PHE A 82 -1.37 4.32 -8.06
CA PHE A 82 -1.39 3.96 -9.48
C PHE A 82 -0.95 5.14 -10.37
N PHE A 83 -1.48 6.34 -10.14
CA PHE A 83 -1.11 7.52 -10.95
C PHE A 83 0.33 7.99 -10.74
N ALA A 84 0.93 7.70 -9.58
CA ALA A 84 2.36 7.91 -9.37
C ALA A 84 3.21 7.00 -10.28
N MET A 85 2.82 5.73 -10.44
CA MET A 85 3.50 4.78 -11.33
C MET A 85 3.17 4.99 -12.82
N HIS A 86 1.97 5.53 -13.10
CA HIS A 86 1.41 5.71 -14.44
C HIS A 86 0.93 7.14 -14.68
N PRO A 87 1.83 8.13 -14.75
CA PRO A 87 1.45 9.52 -14.98
C PRO A 87 0.77 9.75 -16.34
N GLU A 88 1.01 8.87 -17.32
CA GLU A 88 0.38 8.88 -18.64
C GLU A 88 -1.10 8.49 -18.64
N ALA A 89 -1.60 7.89 -17.56
CA ALA A 89 -2.98 7.44 -17.47
C ALA A 89 -4.01 8.59 -17.32
N ASP A 90 -3.56 9.84 -17.18
CA ASP A 90 -4.39 11.06 -17.10
C ASP A 90 -5.61 10.94 -16.17
N LYS A 91 -5.39 10.36 -14.98
CA LYS A 91 -6.40 10.14 -13.94
C LYS A 91 -7.54 9.20 -14.36
N ASP A 92 -7.29 8.27 -15.29
CA ASP A 92 -8.23 7.22 -15.66
C ASP A 92 -8.42 6.21 -14.50
N ARG A 93 -9.55 6.34 -13.80
CA ARG A 93 -9.95 5.43 -12.72
C ARG A 93 -10.06 3.98 -13.15
N ARG A 94 -10.48 3.77 -14.39
CA ARG A 94 -10.68 2.43 -14.91
C ARG A 94 -9.35 1.74 -15.15
N ALA A 95 -8.36 2.49 -15.64
CA ALA A 95 -6.98 1.98 -15.73
C ALA A 95 -6.44 1.59 -14.35
N ALA A 96 -6.70 2.42 -13.32
CA ALA A 96 -6.32 2.10 -11.94
C ALA A 96 -7.02 0.83 -11.42
N GLU A 97 -8.32 0.70 -11.66
CA GLU A 97 -9.09 -0.49 -11.28
C GLU A 97 -8.57 -1.76 -11.98
N ASP A 98 -8.35 -1.70 -13.30
CA ASP A 98 -7.85 -2.81 -14.10
C ASP A 98 -6.44 -3.22 -13.65
N PHE A 99 -5.58 -2.24 -13.31
CA PHE A 99 -4.27 -2.50 -12.72
C PHE A 99 -4.38 -3.29 -11.41
N TRP A 100 -5.19 -2.81 -10.46
CA TRP A 100 -5.31 -3.46 -9.15
C TRP A 100 -5.97 -4.83 -9.23
N GLU A 101 -6.91 -5.03 -10.14
CA GLU A 101 -7.48 -6.35 -10.43
C GLU A 101 -6.41 -7.33 -10.97
N CYS A 102 -5.47 -6.84 -11.77
CA CYS A 102 -4.36 -7.66 -12.25
C CYS A 102 -3.30 -7.92 -11.16
N ALA A 103 -2.87 -6.88 -10.45
CA ALA A 103 -1.75 -6.94 -9.51
C ALA A 103 -2.11 -7.63 -8.18
N ALA A 104 -3.31 -7.36 -7.66
CA ALA A 104 -3.77 -7.82 -6.35
C ALA A 104 -5.03 -8.70 -6.42
N GLY A 105 -5.78 -8.67 -7.52
CA GLY A 105 -7.04 -9.37 -7.65
C GLY A 105 -8.04 -8.95 -6.56
N ASP A 106 -8.76 -9.92 -6.02
CA ASP A 106 -9.74 -9.66 -4.96
C ASP A 106 -9.11 -9.25 -3.62
N ALA A 107 -7.79 -9.40 -3.43
CA ALA A 107 -7.14 -9.13 -2.15
C ALA A 107 -7.29 -7.66 -1.74
N LEU A 108 -7.13 -6.72 -2.68
CA LEU A 108 -7.31 -5.30 -2.40
C LEU A 108 -8.77 -4.97 -2.07
N ARG A 109 -9.73 -5.53 -2.82
CA ARG A 109 -11.17 -5.33 -2.60
C ARG A 109 -11.64 -5.91 -1.26
N GLN A 110 -11.00 -6.98 -0.77
CA GLN A 110 -11.33 -7.64 0.48
C GLN A 110 -10.54 -7.12 1.70
N SER A 111 -9.53 -6.26 1.48
CA SER A 111 -8.68 -5.77 2.55
C SER A 111 -9.48 -4.94 3.55
N LEU A 112 -9.37 -5.31 4.83
CA LEU A 112 -10.00 -4.54 5.92
C LEU A 112 -9.20 -3.28 6.27
N TYR A 113 -7.92 -3.24 5.89
CA TYR A 113 -7.00 -2.15 6.15
C TYR A 113 -6.30 -1.78 4.85
N ARG A 114 -7.07 -1.24 3.91
CA ARG A 114 -6.64 -0.97 2.53
C ARG A 114 -5.32 -0.20 2.44
N GLY A 115 -5.16 0.86 3.23
CA GLY A 115 -3.90 1.62 3.28
C GLY A 115 -2.71 0.76 3.73
N VAL A 116 -2.88 -0.06 4.77
CA VAL A 116 -1.83 -0.98 5.27
C VAL A 116 -1.45 -2.03 4.22
N PHE A 117 -2.45 -2.55 3.49
CA PHE A 117 -2.22 -3.45 2.37
C PHE A 117 -1.41 -2.76 1.25
N LEU A 118 -1.84 -1.56 0.82
CA LEU A 118 -1.19 -0.81 -0.25
C LEU A 118 0.24 -0.42 0.11
N LYS A 119 0.48 -0.02 1.36
CA LYS A 119 1.82 0.22 1.90
C LYS A 119 2.70 -1.02 1.74
N GLY A 120 2.19 -2.16 2.21
CA GLY A 120 2.88 -3.43 2.07
C GLY A 120 3.22 -3.71 0.61
N PHE A 121 2.24 -3.57 -0.29
CA PHE A 121 2.44 -3.77 -1.74
C PHE A 121 3.54 -2.88 -2.30
N ALA A 122 3.50 -1.58 -2.03
CA ALA A 122 4.50 -0.64 -2.51
C ALA A 122 5.90 -0.99 -1.99
N GLU A 123 6.04 -1.25 -0.68
CA GLU A 123 7.32 -1.60 -0.07
C GLU A 123 7.87 -2.93 -0.57
N GLY A 124 7.01 -3.93 -0.79
CA GLY A 124 7.42 -5.20 -1.37
C GLY A 124 7.94 -5.05 -2.81
N ALA A 125 7.33 -4.17 -3.60
CA ALA A 125 7.81 -3.87 -4.95
C ALA A 125 9.14 -3.12 -4.94
N ILE A 126 9.27 -2.09 -4.10
CA ILE A 126 10.51 -1.32 -3.94
C ILE A 126 11.65 -2.21 -3.45
N ALA A 127 11.41 -3.12 -2.50
CA ALA A 127 12.43 -4.06 -2.04
C ALA A 127 13.00 -4.94 -3.16
N VAL A 128 12.19 -5.28 -4.17
CA VAL A 128 12.68 -5.98 -5.36
C VAL A 128 13.53 -5.06 -6.21
N TRP A 129 13.08 -3.83 -6.45
CA TRP A 129 13.80 -2.81 -7.20
C TRP A 129 15.20 -2.54 -6.61
N ASP A 130 15.27 -2.26 -5.31
CA ASP A 130 16.52 -2.05 -4.56
C ASP A 130 17.52 -3.19 -4.73
N SER A 131 17.03 -4.43 -4.89
CA SER A 131 17.89 -5.60 -5.05
C SER A 131 18.52 -5.75 -6.44
N VAL A 132 17.98 -5.04 -7.44
CA VAL A 132 18.36 -5.20 -8.86
C VAL A 132 18.80 -3.91 -9.55
N GLN A 133 18.40 -2.72 -9.08
CA GLN A 133 18.60 -1.45 -9.78
C GLN A 133 20.06 -1.14 -10.14
N ASP A 134 21.00 -1.37 -9.23
CA ASP A 134 22.45 -1.17 -9.46
C ASP A 134 23.08 -2.11 -10.51
N LYS A 135 22.32 -3.08 -11.03
CA LYS A 135 22.78 -4.12 -11.97
C LYS A 135 22.22 -3.94 -13.38
N LEU A 136 21.33 -2.98 -13.59
CA LEU A 136 20.70 -2.65 -14.87
C LEU A 136 21.51 -1.57 -15.61
#